data_AF-A0A376YFK3-F1
#
_entry.id   AF-A0A376YFK3-F1
#
_cell.length_a   1.000
_cell.length_b   1.000
_cell.length_c   1.000
_cell.angle_alpha   90.00
_cell.angle_beta   90.00
_cell.angle_gamma   90.00
#
_symmetry.space_group_name_H-M   'P 1'
#
loop_
_entity.id
_entity.type
_entity.pdbx_description
1 polymer ?
#
loop_
_entity_poly.entity_id
_entity_poly.type
_entity_poly.pdbx_seq_one_letter_code
_entity_poly.pdbx_strand_id
1 'polypeptide(L)'
;MPLFNGQPAATEAAQLTVIAGEMSSANSTLVADNKAPTVKTTTELTFTVKDAYGNPVTGLKPDAPVFSGAASTGSERPSAGNWTEKGNGVYVSTLTLGSAAGQLSVMPRVNGQNAVAQPLVLNVAGDASKAEIRDMTVKVNNQLANGQSANQITLTVVDSYGNPLQGQEVTLTLPQGVTSKTGNTVTTNAAGKVDIELMSTVAGEHSITASVNNAQKTVTVKFKADFSTGQATLEVDGSTPKVANDNDAFTLTATVKDQYGNLLPGAVVVFNLPRGVKPLQTVISW
;
A
#
# COMPACT_ATOMS: atom_id res chain seq x y z
N MET A 1 -18.73 -55.38 -37.35
CA MET A 1 -19.10 -55.90 -38.69
C MET A 1 -20.05 -57.07 -38.49
N PRO A 2 -21.19 -57.14 -39.20
CA PRO A 2 -22.01 -58.34 -39.16
C PRO A 2 -21.22 -59.55 -39.70
N LEU A 3 -21.37 -60.69 -39.03
CA LEU A 3 -20.80 -61.97 -39.44
C LEU A 3 -21.92 -62.85 -40.00
N PHE A 4 -21.66 -63.55 -41.10
CA PHE A 4 -22.50 -64.63 -41.60
C PHE A 4 -21.65 -65.90 -41.66
N ASN A 5 -22.07 -66.96 -40.97
CA ASN A 5 -21.30 -68.21 -40.81
C ASN A 5 -19.84 -68.01 -40.36
N GLY A 6 -19.60 -67.06 -39.46
CA GLY A 6 -18.27 -66.79 -38.91
C GLY A 6 -17.32 -66.04 -39.86
N GLN A 7 -17.78 -65.64 -41.06
CA GLN A 7 -17.03 -64.80 -41.98
C GLN A 7 -17.62 -63.37 -42.01
N PRO A 8 -16.81 -62.33 -42.24
CA PRO A 8 -17.29 -60.96 -42.41
C PRO A 8 -18.30 -60.88 -43.56
N ALA A 9 -19.54 -60.54 -43.26
CA ALA A 9 -20.64 -60.46 -44.24
C ALA A 9 -20.74 -59.09 -44.92
N ALA A 10 -19.94 -58.11 -44.48
CA ALA A 10 -19.87 -56.77 -45.04
C ALA A 10 -18.43 -56.48 -45.50
N THR A 11 -18.29 -55.92 -46.69
CA THR A 11 -16.99 -55.52 -47.28
C THR A 11 -16.47 -54.19 -46.76
N GLU A 12 -17.32 -53.40 -46.08
CA GLU A 12 -16.96 -52.15 -45.42
C GLU A 12 -17.51 -52.12 -43.99
N ALA A 13 -16.74 -51.57 -43.06
CA ALA A 13 -17.23 -51.32 -41.71
C ALA A 13 -18.17 -50.09 -41.74
N ALA A 14 -19.38 -50.24 -41.21
CA ALA A 14 -20.24 -49.09 -40.94
C ALA A 14 -19.55 -48.19 -39.90
N GLN A 15 -19.31 -46.93 -40.26
CA GLN A 15 -18.85 -45.93 -39.32
C GLN A 15 -20.05 -45.41 -38.52
N LEU A 16 -20.01 -45.56 -37.19
CA LEU A 16 -20.99 -44.99 -36.29
C LEU A 16 -20.38 -43.75 -35.64
N THR A 17 -20.98 -42.59 -35.90
CA THR A 17 -20.62 -41.35 -35.20
C THR A 17 -21.57 -41.18 -34.02
N VAL A 18 -21.03 -41.25 -32.80
CA VAL A 18 -21.74 -40.85 -31.58
C VAL A 18 -21.37 -39.41 -31.29
N ILE A 19 -22.36 -38.53 -31.21
CA ILE A 19 -22.18 -37.14 -30.80
C ILE A 19 -22.36 -37.02 -29.29
N ALA A 20 -21.65 -36.07 -28.67
CA ALA A 20 -21.83 -35.75 -27.26
C ALA A 20 -23.26 -35.26 -26.98
N GLY A 21 -23.72 -35.48 -25.76
CA GLY A 21 -25.01 -34.96 -25.29
C GLY A 21 -24.98 -33.46 -25.01
N GLU A 22 -26.03 -32.95 -24.38
CA GLU A 22 -26.07 -31.57 -23.91
C GLU A 22 -24.98 -31.29 -22.87
N MET A 23 -24.49 -30.05 -22.86
CA MET A 23 -23.50 -29.59 -21.90
C MET A 23 -23.98 -29.78 -20.45
N SER A 24 -23.08 -30.29 -19.62
CA SER A 24 -23.23 -30.34 -18.16
C SER A 24 -22.32 -29.31 -17.51
N SER A 25 -22.91 -28.36 -16.79
CA SER A 25 -22.17 -27.38 -16.00
C SER A 25 -21.40 -28.03 -14.83
N ALA A 26 -21.84 -29.21 -14.37
CA ALA A 26 -21.16 -29.97 -13.33
C ALA A 26 -19.85 -30.62 -13.81
N ASN A 27 -19.76 -30.95 -15.10
CA ASN A 27 -18.60 -31.62 -15.69
C ASN A 27 -17.69 -30.69 -16.51
N SER A 28 -18.12 -29.44 -16.70
CA SER A 28 -17.37 -28.43 -17.46
C SER A 28 -16.53 -27.57 -16.52
N THR A 29 -15.41 -27.05 -17.02
CA THR A 29 -14.44 -26.30 -16.20
C THR A 29 -13.95 -25.06 -16.93
N LEU A 30 -13.75 -23.97 -16.18
CA LEU A 30 -13.06 -22.77 -16.65
C LEU A 30 -11.78 -22.56 -15.85
N VAL A 31 -10.66 -22.39 -16.53
CA VAL A 31 -9.36 -22.04 -15.93
C VAL A 31 -8.75 -20.84 -16.64
N ALA A 32 -7.84 -20.16 -15.95
CA ALA A 32 -6.97 -19.14 -16.54
C ALA A 32 -5.51 -19.58 -16.46
N ASP A 33 -4.71 -19.17 -17.43
CA ASP A 33 -3.26 -19.36 -17.41
C ASP A 33 -2.57 -18.57 -16.28
N ASN A 34 -3.17 -17.46 -15.85
CA ASN A 34 -2.71 -16.66 -14.73
C ASN A 34 -3.85 -16.41 -13.71
N LYS A 35 -3.67 -16.91 -12.48
CA LYS A 35 -4.64 -16.74 -11.37
C LYS A 35 -4.53 -15.40 -10.63
N ALA A 36 -3.43 -14.68 -10.81
CA ALA A 36 -3.18 -13.38 -10.22
C ALA A 36 -2.65 -12.37 -11.26
N PRO A 37 -3.43 -12.08 -12.31
CA PRO A 37 -3.03 -11.12 -13.33
C PRO A 37 -3.01 -9.70 -12.76
N THR A 38 -2.22 -8.82 -13.38
CA THR A 38 -2.21 -7.40 -13.04
C THR A 38 -3.35 -6.68 -13.76
N VAL A 39 -3.85 -5.58 -13.19
CA VAL A 39 -4.74 -4.66 -13.89
C VAL A 39 -4.18 -4.31 -15.27
N LYS A 40 -5.07 -4.08 -16.24
CA LYS A 40 -4.72 -3.71 -17.63
C LYS A 40 -3.93 -4.73 -18.46
N THR A 41 -3.55 -5.88 -17.91
CA THR A 41 -2.94 -6.96 -18.68
C THR A 41 -4.00 -7.89 -19.28
N THR A 42 -3.55 -8.92 -19.99
CA THR A 42 -4.40 -10.00 -20.50
C THR A 42 -4.04 -11.33 -19.85
N THR A 43 -4.99 -12.26 -19.81
CA THR A 43 -4.82 -13.66 -19.40
C THR A 43 -5.66 -14.54 -20.33
N GLU A 44 -5.18 -15.74 -20.66
CA GLU A 44 -5.93 -16.69 -21.47
C GLU A 44 -6.91 -17.48 -20.60
N LEU A 45 -8.17 -17.52 -21.01
CA LEU A 45 -9.19 -18.40 -20.46
C LEU A 45 -9.28 -19.67 -21.29
N THR A 46 -9.27 -20.82 -20.61
CA THR A 46 -9.56 -22.13 -21.21
C THR A 46 -10.83 -22.69 -20.61
N PHE A 47 -11.86 -22.83 -21.44
CA PHE A 47 -13.14 -23.41 -21.11
C PHE A 47 -13.24 -24.82 -21.71
N THR A 48 -13.24 -25.83 -20.85
CA THR A 48 -13.42 -27.23 -21.25
C THR A 48 -14.86 -27.64 -20.98
N VAL A 49 -15.56 -28.04 -22.04
CA VAL A 49 -16.99 -28.32 -22.01
C VAL A 49 -17.24 -29.81 -22.16
N LYS A 50 -18.01 -30.36 -21.23
CA LYS A 50 -18.38 -31.78 -21.22
C LYS A 50 -19.87 -31.96 -21.00
N ASP A 51 -20.42 -33.05 -21.52
CA ASP A 51 -21.77 -33.51 -21.22
C ASP A 51 -21.83 -34.20 -19.84
N ALA A 52 -23.01 -34.68 -19.45
CA ALA A 52 -23.23 -35.38 -18.17
C ALA A 52 -22.42 -36.68 -18.02
N TYR A 53 -21.94 -37.26 -19.12
CA TYR A 53 -21.18 -38.51 -19.16
C TYR A 53 -19.67 -38.28 -19.30
N GLY A 54 -19.23 -37.02 -19.39
CA GLY A 54 -17.83 -36.64 -19.51
C GLY A 54 -17.32 -36.55 -20.95
N ASN A 55 -18.19 -36.69 -21.95
CA ASN A 55 -17.81 -36.53 -23.36
C ASN A 55 -17.61 -35.05 -23.69
N PRO A 56 -16.59 -34.69 -24.49
CA PRO A 56 -16.37 -33.31 -24.91
C PRO A 56 -17.48 -32.82 -25.84
N VAL A 57 -18.01 -31.62 -25.57
CA VAL A 57 -19.06 -31.00 -26.40
C VAL A 57 -18.42 -29.99 -27.35
N THR A 58 -18.48 -30.27 -28.66
CA THR A 58 -17.87 -29.47 -29.73
C THR A 58 -18.89 -28.57 -30.44
N GLY A 59 -18.40 -27.61 -31.23
CA GLY A 59 -19.23 -26.74 -32.08
C GLY A 59 -20.09 -25.70 -31.35
N LEU A 60 -19.92 -25.54 -30.03
CA LEU A 60 -20.61 -24.52 -29.26
C LEU A 60 -20.15 -23.11 -29.64
N LYS A 61 -21.04 -22.14 -29.41
CA LYS A 61 -20.75 -20.72 -29.45
C LYS A 61 -21.00 -20.13 -28.06
N PRO A 62 -20.03 -20.23 -27.13
CA PRO A 62 -20.22 -19.68 -25.80
C PRO A 62 -20.44 -18.17 -25.85
N ASP A 63 -21.27 -17.67 -24.93
CA ASP A 63 -21.54 -16.24 -24.81
C ASP A 63 -20.34 -15.53 -24.15
N ALA A 64 -20.40 -14.19 -24.12
CA ALA A 64 -19.49 -13.42 -23.29
C ALA A 64 -19.66 -13.84 -21.80
N PRO A 65 -18.55 -14.07 -21.07
CA PRO A 65 -18.64 -14.39 -19.65
C PRO A 65 -19.20 -13.22 -18.84
N VAL A 66 -19.86 -13.55 -17.73
CA VAL A 66 -20.33 -12.56 -16.75
C VAL A 66 -19.24 -12.35 -15.70
N PHE A 67 -18.93 -11.09 -15.43
CA PHE A 67 -17.93 -10.68 -14.45
C PHE A 67 -18.59 -10.12 -13.19
N SER A 68 -18.02 -10.43 -12.02
CA SER A 68 -18.43 -9.84 -10.73
C SER A 68 -17.24 -9.77 -9.77
N GLY A 69 -17.41 -9.12 -8.61
CA GLY A 69 -16.36 -8.89 -7.62
C GLY A 69 -15.73 -7.50 -7.72
N ALA A 70 -14.79 -7.18 -6.83
CA ALA A 70 -14.19 -5.85 -6.72
C ALA A 70 -13.48 -5.41 -8.01
N ALA A 71 -12.77 -6.32 -8.67
CA ALA A 71 -12.06 -6.01 -9.92
C ALA A 71 -12.99 -5.73 -11.11
N SER A 72 -14.31 -5.97 -10.96
CA SER A 72 -15.31 -5.66 -11.98
C SER A 72 -15.87 -4.23 -11.89
N THR A 73 -15.53 -3.47 -10.85
CA THR A 73 -16.15 -2.15 -10.55
C THR A 73 -15.28 -0.94 -10.90
N GLY A 74 -14.14 -1.15 -11.54
CA GLY A 74 -13.25 -0.06 -11.99
C GLY A 74 -13.89 0.84 -13.05
N SER A 75 -13.27 2.00 -13.30
CA SER A 75 -13.68 2.92 -14.39
C SER A 75 -13.64 2.22 -15.74
N GLU A 76 -12.66 1.34 -15.93
CA GLU A 76 -12.57 0.39 -17.02
C GLU A 76 -12.86 -1.01 -16.51
N ARG A 77 -13.81 -1.69 -17.16
CA ARG A 77 -14.30 -3.01 -16.79
C ARG A 77 -13.56 -4.12 -17.54
N PRO A 78 -13.44 -5.32 -16.95
CA PRO A 78 -12.90 -6.48 -17.64
C PRO A 78 -13.76 -6.85 -18.85
N SER A 79 -13.12 -7.40 -19.87
CA SER A 79 -13.77 -7.88 -21.09
C SER A 79 -13.10 -9.16 -21.58
N ALA A 80 -13.84 -10.01 -22.29
CA ALA A 80 -13.29 -11.18 -22.96
C ALA A 80 -13.47 -11.07 -24.47
N GLY A 81 -12.51 -11.59 -25.22
CA GLY A 81 -12.62 -11.76 -26.66
C GLY A 81 -13.60 -12.86 -27.05
N ASN A 82 -13.72 -13.09 -28.36
CA ASN A 82 -14.53 -14.19 -28.88
C ASN A 82 -13.91 -15.54 -28.50
N TRP A 83 -14.76 -16.51 -28.16
CA TRP A 83 -14.33 -17.89 -27.93
C TRP A 83 -13.96 -18.57 -29.24
N THR A 84 -12.82 -19.27 -29.24
CA THR A 84 -12.35 -20.10 -30.35
C THR A 84 -12.19 -21.54 -29.88
N GLU A 85 -12.82 -22.49 -30.55
CA GLU A 85 -12.57 -23.91 -30.28
C GLU A 85 -11.18 -24.30 -30.81
N LYS A 86 -10.28 -24.73 -29.91
CA LYS A 86 -8.90 -25.12 -30.23
C LYS A 86 -8.69 -26.63 -30.24
N GLY A 87 -9.62 -27.37 -29.65
CA GLY A 87 -9.59 -28.83 -29.56
C GLY A 87 -10.95 -29.35 -29.14
N ASN A 88 -11.07 -30.68 -29.08
CA ASN A 88 -12.31 -31.39 -28.80
C ASN A 88 -12.97 -30.91 -27.49
N GLY A 89 -13.96 -30.01 -27.60
CA GLY A 89 -14.67 -29.39 -26.47
C GLY A 89 -13.85 -28.40 -25.66
N VAL A 90 -12.76 -27.87 -26.22
CA VAL A 90 -11.87 -26.90 -25.57
C VAL A 90 -11.94 -25.57 -26.31
N TYR A 91 -12.46 -24.56 -25.61
CA TYR A 91 -12.64 -23.20 -26.11
C TYR A 91 -11.67 -22.27 -25.38
N VAL A 92 -11.01 -21.40 -26.14
CA VAL A 92 -10.11 -20.38 -25.57
C VAL A 92 -10.63 -18.98 -25.87
N SER A 93 -10.41 -18.06 -24.93
CA SER A 93 -10.65 -16.63 -25.12
C SER A 93 -9.63 -15.82 -24.34
N THR A 94 -9.29 -14.63 -24.82
CA THR A 94 -8.44 -13.70 -24.09
C THR A 94 -9.29 -12.84 -23.17
N LEU A 95 -9.02 -12.87 -21.87
CA LEU A 95 -9.55 -11.94 -20.88
C LEU A 95 -8.62 -10.73 -20.77
N THR A 96 -9.17 -9.54 -20.97
CA THR A 96 -8.50 -8.25 -20.73
C THR A 96 -8.97 -7.71 -19.39
N LEU A 97 -8.03 -7.44 -18.49
CA LEU A 97 -8.33 -6.95 -17.15
C LEU A 97 -8.66 -5.45 -17.17
N GLY A 98 -9.58 -5.07 -16.28
CA GLY A 98 -9.96 -3.68 -16.06
C GLY A 98 -8.93 -2.89 -15.26
N SER A 99 -9.40 -1.79 -14.68
CA SER A 99 -8.60 -0.85 -13.88
C SER A 99 -8.65 -1.09 -12.38
N ALA A 100 -9.58 -1.92 -11.88
CA ALA A 100 -9.72 -2.23 -10.46
C ALA A 100 -9.03 -3.55 -10.11
N ALA A 101 -8.28 -3.53 -9.00
CA ALA A 101 -7.69 -4.72 -8.39
C ALA A 101 -8.68 -5.41 -7.42
N GLY A 102 -8.30 -6.60 -6.96
CA GLY A 102 -9.07 -7.43 -6.05
C GLY A 102 -9.67 -8.65 -6.72
N GLN A 103 -10.67 -9.26 -6.06
CA GLN A 103 -11.26 -10.50 -6.55
C GLN A 103 -12.10 -10.26 -7.81
N LEU A 104 -11.87 -11.06 -8.85
CA LEU A 104 -12.67 -11.15 -10.07
C LEU A 104 -13.28 -12.55 -10.17
N SER A 105 -14.60 -12.64 -10.22
CA SER A 105 -15.31 -13.88 -10.54
C SER A 105 -15.72 -13.87 -12.01
N VAL A 106 -15.33 -14.91 -12.74
CA VAL A 106 -15.60 -15.11 -14.17
C VAL A 106 -16.53 -16.31 -14.33
N MET A 107 -17.76 -16.04 -14.79
CA MET A 107 -18.76 -17.07 -15.04
C MET A 107 -18.97 -17.23 -16.56
N PRO A 108 -18.50 -18.33 -17.18
CA PRO A 108 -18.79 -18.61 -18.58
C PRO A 108 -20.29 -18.90 -18.76
N ARG A 109 -20.81 -18.52 -19.93
CA ARG A 109 -22.22 -18.67 -20.29
C ARG A 109 -22.36 -19.37 -21.63
N VAL A 110 -23.39 -20.18 -21.77
CA VAL A 110 -23.83 -20.76 -23.05
C VAL A 110 -25.35 -20.61 -23.10
N ASN A 111 -25.86 -19.98 -24.16
CA ASN A 111 -27.29 -19.68 -24.34
C ASN A 111 -27.91 -18.98 -23.11
N GLY A 112 -27.17 -18.07 -22.49
CA GLY A 112 -27.57 -17.31 -21.30
C GLY A 112 -27.48 -18.06 -19.96
N GLN A 113 -27.16 -19.36 -19.94
CA GLN A 113 -27.08 -20.17 -18.72
C GLN A 113 -25.65 -20.32 -18.21
N ASN A 114 -25.49 -20.50 -16.89
CA ASN A 114 -24.18 -20.79 -16.28
C ASN A 114 -23.62 -22.07 -16.87
N ALA A 115 -22.41 -21.98 -17.43
CA ALA A 115 -21.79 -23.09 -18.15
C ALA A 115 -20.85 -23.94 -17.26
N VAL A 116 -20.66 -23.53 -16.01
CA VAL A 116 -19.88 -24.24 -14.98
C VAL A 116 -20.58 -24.14 -13.63
N ALA A 117 -20.33 -25.10 -12.74
CA ALA A 117 -20.95 -25.14 -11.41
C ALA A 117 -20.48 -24.02 -10.47
N GLN A 118 -19.23 -23.58 -10.59
CA GLN A 118 -18.64 -22.51 -9.79
C GLN A 118 -17.85 -21.56 -10.71
N PRO A 119 -17.90 -20.24 -10.47
CA PRO A 119 -17.12 -19.30 -11.26
C PRO A 119 -15.62 -19.53 -11.05
N LEU A 120 -14.83 -19.23 -12.07
CA LEU A 120 -13.39 -19.05 -11.90
C LEU A 120 -13.14 -17.78 -11.10
N VAL A 121 -12.34 -17.87 -10.04
CA VAL A 121 -11.95 -16.72 -9.22
C VAL A 121 -10.49 -16.37 -9.47
N LEU A 122 -10.23 -15.11 -9.81
CA LEU A 122 -8.90 -14.53 -9.97
C LEU A 122 -8.66 -13.45 -8.89
N ASN A 123 -7.42 -13.32 -8.44
CA ASN A 123 -6.99 -12.25 -7.54
C ASN A 123 -6.21 -11.21 -8.34
N VAL A 124 -6.93 -10.24 -8.93
CA VAL A 124 -6.32 -9.22 -9.80
C VAL A 124 -5.44 -8.30 -8.95
N ALA A 125 -4.17 -8.17 -9.29
CA ALA A 125 -3.21 -7.31 -8.58
C ALA A 125 -3.19 -5.90 -9.17
N GLY A 126 -2.94 -4.88 -8.33
CA GLY A 126 -2.60 -3.55 -8.80
C GLY A 126 -1.23 -3.51 -9.48
N ASP A 127 -0.95 -2.45 -10.24
CA ASP A 127 0.33 -2.32 -10.95
C ASP A 127 1.44 -1.75 -10.05
N ALA A 128 2.24 -2.65 -9.47
CA ALA A 128 3.38 -2.29 -8.62
C ALA A 128 4.45 -1.44 -9.33
N SER A 129 4.57 -1.54 -10.65
CA SER A 129 5.53 -0.72 -11.42
C SER A 129 5.12 0.76 -11.50
N LYS A 130 3.84 1.04 -11.19
CA LYS A 130 3.24 2.38 -11.16
C LYS A 130 2.90 2.83 -9.74
N ALA A 131 3.59 2.28 -8.74
CA ALA A 131 3.38 2.66 -7.34
C ALA A 131 3.65 4.15 -7.09
N GLU A 132 2.75 4.79 -6.36
CA GLU A 132 2.85 6.17 -5.89
C GLU A 132 2.39 6.30 -4.43
N ILE A 133 2.93 7.28 -3.70
CA ILE A 133 2.45 7.62 -2.35
C ILE A 133 1.26 8.57 -2.49
N ARG A 134 0.04 8.02 -2.43
CA ARG A 134 -1.19 8.82 -2.52
C ARG A 134 -1.33 9.77 -1.36
N ASP A 135 -1.11 9.27 -0.14
CA ASP A 135 -1.30 10.02 1.11
C ASP A 135 -0.16 9.76 2.08
N MET A 136 0.21 10.79 2.84
CA MET A 136 1.16 10.74 3.95
C MET A 136 0.67 11.75 4.99
N THR A 137 0.40 11.30 6.21
CA THR A 137 -0.32 12.08 7.23
C THR A 137 0.29 11.88 8.61
N VAL A 138 0.30 12.92 9.44
CA VAL A 138 0.75 12.86 10.83
C VAL A 138 -0.44 12.46 11.71
N LYS A 139 -0.30 11.38 12.48
CA LYS A 139 -1.31 10.85 13.41
C LYS A 139 -1.05 11.31 14.84
N VAL A 140 0.21 11.24 15.26
CA VAL A 140 0.66 11.72 16.58
C VAL A 140 1.77 12.74 16.33
N ASN A 141 1.65 13.90 16.95
CA ASN A 141 2.58 15.01 16.77
C ASN A 141 2.97 15.61 18.13
N ASN A 142 3.97 16.50 18.13
CA ASN A 142 4.39 17.28 19.29
C ASN A 142 4.92 16.45 20.48
N GLN A 143 5.46 15.26 20.22
CA GLN A 143 6.11 14.46 21.26
C GLN A 143 7.45 15.06 21.70
N LEU A 144 7.93 14.64 22.88
CA LEU A 144 9.19 15.13 23.42
C LEU A 144 10.39 14.69 22.58
N ALA A 145 11.36 15.58 22.40
CA ALA A 145 12.66 15.32 21.78
C ALA A 145 13.61 14.60 22.75
N ASN A 146 13.15 13.53 23.38
CA ASN A 146 13.90 12.79 24.42
C ASN A 146 14.47 11.45 23.94
N GLY A 147 14.49 11.22 22.62
CA GLY A 147 14.95 9.98 22.00
C GLY A 147 14.05 8.75 22.24
N GLN A 148 12.92 8.90 22.92
CA GLN A 148 12.03 7.79 23.30
C GLN A 148 10.57 8.04 22.89
N SER A 149 10.09 9.27 23.03
CA SER A 149 8.71 9.63 22.70
C SER A 149 8.53 9.69 21.19
N ALA A 150 7.48 9.02 20.68
CA ALA A 150 7.32 8.81 19.25
C ALA A 150 6.16 9.62 18.65
N ASN A 151 6.49 10.49 17.71
CA ASN A 151 5.50 10.95 16.72
C ASN A 151 5.13 9.78 15.81
N GLN A 152 3.94 9.81 15.22
CA GLN A 152 3.48 8.76 14.32
C GLN A 152 2.98 9.37 13.02
N ILE A 153 3.39 8.79 11.90
CA ILE A 153 2.86 9.09 10.57
C ILE A 153 2.29 7.83 9.92
N THR A 154 1.28 8.00 9.08
CA THR A 154 0.72 6.94 8.23
C THR A 154 0.83 7.36 6.78
N LEU A 155 1.25 6.47 5.91
CA LEU A 155 1.19 6.67 4.46
C LEU A 155 0.39 5.58 3.75
N THR A 156 -0.10 5.88 2.55
CA THR A 156 -0.85 4.95 1.68
C THR A 156 -0.21 4.95 0.29
N VAL A 157 0.16 3.76 -0.19
CA VAL A 157 0.71 3.51 -1.52
C VAL A 157 -0.34 2.85 -2.41
N VAL A 158 -0.50 3.40 -3.60
CA VAL A 158 -1.44 2.92 -4.62
C VAL A 158 -0.77 2.86 -5.99
N ASP A 159 -1.39 2.21 -6.97
CA ASP A 159 -1.02 2.37 -8.38
C ASP A 159 -1.68 3.61 -9.02
N SER A 160 -1.40 3.85 -10.31
CA SER A 160 -1.96 4.97 -11.06
C SER A 160 -3.50 4.98 -11.16
N TYR A 161 -4.16 3.85 -10.87
CA TYR A 161 -5.61 3.72 -10.89
C TYR A 161 -6.22 3.85 -9.49
N GLY A 162 -5.39 4.03 -8.46
CA GLY A 162 -5.82 4.13 -7.07
C GLY A 162 -6.00 2.79 -6.37
N ASN A 163 -5.52 1.68 -6.95
CA ASN A 163 -5.56 0.39 -6.29
C ASN A 163 -4.51 0.32 -5.17
N PRO A 164 -4.86 -0.08 -3.94
CA PRO A 164 -3.89 -0.23 -2.86
C PRO A 164 -2.86 -1.32 -3.20
N LEU A 165 -1.59 -1.02 -2.96
CA LEU A 165 -0.50 -1.94 -3.26
C LEU A 165 0.10 -2.53 -1.98
N GLN A 166 -0.10 -3.84 -1.78
CA GLN A 166 0.53 -4.60 -0.71
C GLN A 166 2.00 -4.87 -1.01
N GLY A 167 2.83 -4.95 0.03
CA GLY A 167 4.20 -5.43 -0.10
C GLY A 167 5.16 -4.41 -0.72
N GLN A 168 4.74 -3.15 -0.87
CA GLN A 168 5.60 -2.11 -1.44
C GLN A 168 6.61 -1.66 -0.41
N GLU A 169 7.86 -1.67 -0.81
CA GLU A 169 8.96 -1.15 -0.02
C GLU A 169 8.98 0.38 -0.11
N VAL A 170 8.92 1.03 1.04
CA VAL A 170 8.97 2.49 1.18
C VAL A 170 10.19 2.86 1.99
N THR A 171 11.04 3.72 1.43
CA THR A 171 12.26 4.20 2.07
C THR A 171 12.03 5.59 2.65
N LEU A 172 12.53 5.82 3.87
CA LEU A 172 12.47 7.09 4.59
C LEU A 172 13.80 7.82 4.50
N THR A 173 13.73 9.09 4.14
CA THR A 173 14.83 10.05 4.31
C THR A 173 14.51 10.91 5.54
N LEU A 174 15.32 10.73 6.59
CA LEU A 174 15.15 11.41 7.87
C LEU A 174 16.22 12.51 8.03
N PRO A 175 15.88 13.67 8.59
CA PRO A 175 16.86 14.70 8.92
C PRO A 175 17.73 14.29 10.10
N GLN A 176 18.84 15.00 10.31
CA GLN A 176 19.73 14.76 11.44
C GLN A 176 18.98 14.85 12.78
N GLY A 177 19.23 13.88 13.67
CA GLY A 177 18.63 13.84 15.00
C GLY A 177 17.27 13.15 15.08
N VAL A 178 16.64 12.83 13.94
CA VAL A 178 15.40 12.02 13.86
C VAL A 178 15.73 10.58 13.53
N THR A 179 15.08 9.64 14.20
CA THR A 179 15.19 8.20 13.94
C THR A 179 13.82 7.57 13.80
N SER A 180 13.75 6.48 13.03
CA SER A 180 12.54 5.67 12.89
C SER A 180 12.66 4.41 13.71
N LYS A 181 11.66 4.11 14.55
CA LYS A 181 11.60 2.88 15.33
C LYS A 181 11.24 1.67 14.48
N THR A 182 10.54 1.89 13.37
CA THR A 182 10.17 0.85 12.39
C THR A 182 11.26 0.61 11.35
N GLY A 183 12.42 1.28 11.48
CA GLY A 183 13.49 1.27 10.47
C GLY A 183 13.27 2.30 9.37
N ASN A 184 14.31 2.52 8.56
CA ASN A 184 14.27 3.47 7.44
C ASN A 184 13.63 2.88 6.18
N THR A 185 13.38 1.58 6.16
CA THR A 185 12.71 0.88 5.08
C THR A 185 11.55 0.11 5.69
N VAL A 186 10.35 0.34 5.18
CA VAL A 186 9.12 -0.26 5.68
C VAL A 186 8.30 -0.84 4.53
N THR A 187 7.38 -1.77 4.82
CA THR A 187 6.59 -2.45 3.80
C THR A 187 5.10 -2.22 4.01
N THR A 188 4.35 -1.94 2.94
CA THR A 188 2.90 -1.73 3.02
C THR A 188 2.10 -3.00 3.28
N ASN A 189 1.02 -2.87 4.02
CA ASN A 189 0.06 -3.94 4.28
C ASN A 189 -0.95 -4.14 3.12
N ALA A 190 -1.92 -5.05 3.28
CA ALA A 190 -2.93 -5.35 2.25
C ALA A 190 -3.78 -4.14 1.81
N ALA A 191 -3.91 -3.12 2.66
CA ALA A 191 -4.60 -1.88 2.34
C ALA A 191 -3.68 -0.81 1.70
N GLY A 192 -2.44 -1.19 1.35
CA GLY A 192 -1.42 -0.26 0.86
C GLY A 192 -0.90 0.69 1.92
N LYS A 193 -1.17 0.45 3.21
CA LYS A 193 -0.84 1.37 4.30
C LYS A 193 0.38 0.91 5.10
N VAL A 194 1.08 1.87 5.67
CA VAL A 194 2.11 1.62 6.69
C VAL A 194 2.15 2.76 7.70
N ASP A 195 2.33 2.39 8.97
CA ASP A 195 2.50 3.30 10.08
C ASP A 195 3.98 3.34 10.47
N ILE A 196 4.49 4.54 10.73
CA ILE A 196 5.90 4.79 11.04
C ILE A 196 5.95 5.59 12.34
N GLU A 197 6.76 5.11 13.28
CA GLU A 197 7.03 5.77 14.56
C GLU A 197 8.38 6.51 14.47
N LEU A 198 8.38 7.80 14.76
CA LEU A 198 9.53 8.70 14.67
C LEU A 198 9.91 9.23 16.05
N MET A 199 11.17 9.11 16.42
CA MET A 199 11.75 9.68 17.64
C MET A 199 12.77 10.76 17.26
N SER A 200 13.07 11.66 18.18
CA SER A 200 14.10 12.68 17.99
C SER A 200 14.78 13.04 19.30
N THR A 201 16.04 13.46 19.24
CA THR A 201 16.72 14.19 20.33
C THR A 201 16.82 15.69 20.05
N VAL A 202 16.36 16.13 18.87
CA VAL A 202 16.37 17.54 18.44
C VAL A 202 14.94 18.06 18.41
N ALA A 203 14.66 19.08 19.21
CA ALA A 203 13.37 19.77 19.23
C ALA A 203 13.17 20.66 17.99
N GLY A 204 11.92 20.93 17.64
CA GLY A 204 11.56 21.73 16.48
C GLY A 204 10.82 20.93 15.40
N GLU A 205 10.67 21.55 14.25
CA GLU A 205 10.01 20.96 13.07
C GLU A 205 11.02 20.21 12.20
N HIS A 206 10.61 19.04 11.72
CA HIS A 206 11.42 18.12 10.94
C HIS A 206 10.66 17.66 9.71
N SER A 207 11.27 17.81 8.54
CA SER A 207 10.71 17.33 7.27
C SER A 207 11.06 15.87 7.06
N ILE A 208 10.04 15.03 6.95
CA ILE A 208 10.15 13.57 6.77
C ILE A 208 9.73 13.25 5.34
N THR A 209 10.64 12.68 4.56
CA THR A 209 10.35 12.29 3.18
C THR A 209 10.28 10.78 3.08
N ALA A 210 9.23 10.26 2.47
CA ALA A 210 9.08 8.86 2.08
C ALA A 210 9.17 8.74 0.56
N SER A 211 9.79 7.66 0.08
CA SER A 211 9.88 7.32 -1.34
C SER A 211 9.50 5.88 -1.64
N VAL A 212 8.85 5.66 -2.77
CA VAL A 212 8.56 4.34 -3.37
C VAL A 212 8.82 4.44 -4.86
N ASN A 213 9.63 3.54 -5.42
CA ASN A 213 10.15 3.68 -6.78
C ASN A 213 10.70 5.10 -7.02
N ASN A 214 10.13 5.84 -7.97
CA ASN A 214 10.49 7.22 -8.30
C ASN A 214 9.52 8.27 -7.70
N ALA A 215 8.51 7.85 -6.94
CA ALA A 215 7.55 8.74 -6.29
C ALA A 215 8.01 9.08 -4.87
N GLN A 216 7.75 10.31 -4.43
CA GLN A 216 8.08 10.77 -3.08
C GLN A 216 6.99 11.67 -2.51
N LYS A 217 6.87 11.69 -1.18
CA LYS A 217 6.01 12.61 -0.45
C LYS A 217 6.68 13.04 0.84
N THR A 218 6.45 14.27 1.25
CA THR A 218 7.04 14.87 2.45
C THR A 218 5.96 15.38 3.38
N VAL A 219 6.17 15.20 4.68
CA VAL A 219 5.36 15.79 5.75
C VAL A 219 6.26 16.39 6.82
N THR A 220 5.75 17.38 7.55
CA THR A 220 6.46 17.99 8.68
C THR A 220 5.92 17.45 10.00
N VAL A 221 6.82 16.97 10.86
CA VAL A 221 6.52 16.58 12.25
C VAL A 221 7.22 17.52 13.22
N LYS A 222 6.67 17.74 14.40
CA LYS A 222 7.23 18.63 15.42
C LYS A 222 7.56 17.84 16.68
N PHE A 223 8.76 18.03 17.21
CA PHE A 223 9.15 17.56 18.54
C PHE A 223 9.31 18.74 19.49
N LYS A 224 8.94 18.57 20.75
CA LYS A 224 9.06 19.59 21.81
C LYS A 224 10.27 19.31 22.68
N ALA A 225 10.99 20.36 23.11
CA ALA A 225 12.06 20.22 24.09
C ALA A 225 11.51 19.67 25.43
N ASP A 226 12.35 18.96 26.18
CA ASP A 226 11.95 18.33 27.44
C ASP A 226 12.22 19.26 28.64
N PHE A 227 11.17 19.95 29.08
CA PHE A 227 11.24 20.85 30.23
C PHE A 227 11.63 20.18 31.55
N SER A 228 11.36 18.88 31.70
CA SER A 228 11.64 18.16 32.95
C SER A 228 13.14 17.97 33.20
N THR A 229 13.95 18.07 32.15
CA THR A 229 15.42 17.92 32.20
C THR A 229 16.16 19.24 31.97
N GLY A 230 15.42 20.36 32.01
CA GLY A 230 15.95 21.70 31.78
C GLY A 230 17.02 22.09 32.80
N GLN A 231 18.12 22.64 32.31
CA GLN A 231 19.21 23.21 33.10
C GLN A 231 19.56 24.61 32.56
N ALA A 232 19.77 25.56 33.48
CA ALA A 232 20.13 26.92 33.15
C ALA A 232 21.64 27.14 33.27
N THR A 233 22.26 27.77 32.28
CA THR A 233 23.61 28.34 32.36
C THR A 233 23.51 29.86 32.47
N LEU A 234 24.43 30.49 33.21
CA LEU A 234 24.49 31.93 33.41
C LEU A 234 25.78 32.49 32.81
N GLU A 235 25.64 33.55 32.03
CA GLU A 235 26.75 34.37 31.53
C GLU A 235 26.58 35.82 32.01
N VAL A 236 27.70 36.49 32.27
CA VAL A 236 27.76 37.89 32.71
C VAL A 236 28.56 38.68 31.68
N ASP A 237 28.08 39.87 31.30
CA ASP A 237 28.72 40.73 30.29
C ASP A 237 30.05 41.36 30.77
N GLY A 238 31.10 40.55 30.69
CA GLY A 238 32.46 40.95 31.00
C GLY A 238 32.92 40.47 32.37
N SER A 239 34.21 40.16 32.45
CA SER A 239 34.88 39.64 33.65
C SER A 239 35.49 40.75 34.52
N THR A 240 35.44 42.01 34.06
CA THR A 240 36.04 43.14 34.78
C THR A 240 35.10 43.67 35.85
N PRO A 241 35.60 43.94 37.08
CA PRO A 241 34.83 44.64 38.10
C PRO A 241 34.29 45.99 37.58
N LYS A 242 33.04 46.30 37.94
CA LYS A 242 32.36 47.57 37.64
C LYS A 242 32.27 48.41 38.93
N VAL A 243 32.18 49.73 38.81
CA VAL A 243 32.14 50.63 39.98
C VAL A 243 30.74 50.60 40.59
N ALA A 244 30.64 50.51 41.92
CA ALA A 244 29.36 50.58 42.64
C ALA A 244 28.83 52.02 42.72
N ASN A 245 28.42 52.58 41.58
CA ASN A 245 28.02 53.99 41.41
C ASN A 245 26.56 54.18 40.98
N ASP A 246 25.71 53.16 41.14
CA ASP A 246 24.30 53.14 40.70
C ASP A 246 24.07 53.37 39.18
N ASN A 247 25.14 53.40 38.38
CA ASN A 247 25.12 53.66 36.94
C ASN A 247 25.75 52.51 36.13
N ASP A 248 26.84 51.92 36.63
CA ASP A 248 27.47 50.78 35.99
C ASP A 248 26.62 49.52 36.22
N ALA A 249 26.38 48.78 35.15
CA ALA A 249 25.46 47.64 35.13
C ALA A 249 26.14 46.39 34.59
N PHE A 250 25.80 45.23 35.13
CA PHE A 250 26.03 43.95 34.46
C PHE A 250 24.76 43.46 33.77
N THR A 251 24.92 42.92 32.56
CA THR A 251 23.91 42.12 31.86
C THR A 251 24.11 40.66 32.24
N LEU A 252 23.07 40.04 32.79
CA LEU A 252 23.02 38.62 33.07
C LEU A 252 22.21 37.92 31.96
N THR A 253 22.83 36.96 31.28
CA THR A 253 22.17 36.15 30.26
C THR A 253 22.02 34.73 30.78
N ALA A 254 20.79 34.27 30.98
CA ALA A 254 20.52 32.86 31.25
C ALA A 254 20.09 32.12 29.99
N THR A 255 20.70 30.96 29.73
CA THR A 255 20.27 30.06 28.66
C THR A 255 19.79 28.76 29.27
N VAL A 256 18.54 28.37 28.99
CA VAL A 256 17.98 27.11 29.48
C VAL A 256 17.94 26.08 28.36
N LYS A 257 18.56 24.92 28.59
CA LYS A 257 18.60 23.78 27.66
C LYS A 257 18.17 22.48 28.34
N ASP A 258 17.59 21.55 27.60
CA ASP A 258 17.33 20.19 28.11
C ASP A 258 18.63 19.37 28.10
N GLN A 259 18.56 18.12 28.58
CA GLN A 259 19.73 17.22 28.61
C GLN A 259 20.34 16.93 27.22
N TYR A 260 19.58 17.15 26.14
CA TYR A 260 20.02 16.96 24.76
C TYR A 260 20.47 18.27 24.09
N GLY A 261 20.48 19.38 24.84
CA GLY A 261 20.93 20.68 24.37
C GLY A 261 19.87 21.50 23.63
N ASN A 262 18.61 21.04 23.57
CA ASN A 262 17.53 21.81 22.97
C ASN A 262 17.20 23.01 23.84
N LEU A 263 16.97 24.18 23.23
CA LEU A 263 16.52 25.37 23.96
C LEU A 263 15.10 25.19 24.51
N LEU A 264 14.83 25.79 25.67
CA LEU A 264 13.51 25.83 26.31
C LEU A 264 12.94 27.26 26.29
N PRO A 265 12.40 27.76 25.17
CA PRO A 265 11.71 29.06 25.13
C PRO A 265 10.55 29.09 26.13
N GLY A 266 10.37 30.21 26.84
CA GLY A 266 9.36 30.36 27.88
C GLY A 266 9.72 29.75 29.24
N ALA A 267 10.93 29.19 29.42
CA ALA A 267 11.39 28.76 30.73
C ALA A 267 11.57 29.97 31.67
N VAL A 268 11.02 29.87 32.88
CA VAL A 268 11.16 30.92 33.90
C VAL A 268 12.50 30.78 34.60
N VAL A 269 13.29 31.86 34.60
CA VAL A 269 14.57 31.95 35.33
C VAL A 269 14.46 33.01 36.40
N VAL A 270 14.89 32.68 37.61
CA VAL A 270 14.96 33.61 38.76
C VAL A 270 16.41 33.83 39.13
N PHE A 271 16.86 35.09 39.12
CA PHE A 271 18.19 35.47 39.59
C PHE A 271 18.13 35.86 41.06
N ASN A 272 18.98 35.24 41.86
CA ASN A 272 19.21 35.67 43.24
C ASN A 272 20.43 36.61 43.27
N LEU A 273 20.20 37.90 43.49
CA LEU A 273 21.24 38.92 43.40
C LEU A 273 21.98 39.11 44.74
N PRO A 274 23.31 39.36 44.73
CA PRO A 274 24.05 39.71 45.93
C PRO A 274 23.54 41.01 46.57
N ARG A 275 23.86 41.21 47.86
CA ARG A 275 23.59 42.47 48.55
C ARG A 275 24.22 43.65 47.80
N GLY A 276 23.48 44.74 47.67
CA GLY A 276 23.93 45.96 46.99
C GLY A 276 23.77 45.96 45.47
N VAL A 277 23.31 44.86 44.87
CA VAL A 277 22.97 44.77 43.44
C VAL A 277 21.46 44.83 43.27
N LYS A 278 20.98 45.72 42.40
CA LYS A 278 19.56 45.87 42.06
C LYS A 278 19.33 45.68 40.56
N PRO A 279 18.22 45.07 40.12
CA PRO A 279 17.88 44.96 38.71
C PRO A 279 17.52 46.35 38.14
N LEU A 280 18.02 46.67 36.95
CA LEU A 280 17.76 47.95 36.26
C LEU A 280 16.45 47.95 35.45
N GLN A 281 15.93 46.79 35.06
CA GLN A 281 14.61 46.62 34.43
C GLN A 281 13.94 45.29 34.81
N THR A 282 12.61 45.28 34.76
CA THR A 282 11.76 44.10 34.99
C THR A 282 12.01 43.05 33.90
N VAL A 283 12.21 41.81 34.33
CA VAL A 283 12.47 40.62 33.50
C VAL A 283 11.39 40.48 32.41
N ILE A 284 11.79 40.51 31.13
CA ILE A 284 10.93 40.11 30.01
C ILE A 284 11.26 38.65 29.70
N SER A 285 10.29 37.76 29.92
CA SER A 285 10.32 36.37 29.48
C SER A 285 10.23 36.31 27.95
N TRP A 286 11.12 35.55 27.30
CA TRP A 286 11.05 35.20 25.86
C TRP A 286 10.60 33.76 25.68
#